data_AF-A0A6G6W009-F1
#
_entry.id   AF-A0A6G6W009-F1
#
_cell.length_a   1.000
_cell.length_b   1.000
_cell.length_c   1.000
_cell.angle_alpha   90.00
_cell.angle_beta   90.00
_cell.angle_gamma   90.00
#
_symmetry.space_group_name_H-M   'P 1'
#
loop_
_entity.id
_entity.type
_entity.pdbx_description
1 polymer ?
#
loop_
_entity_poly.entity_id
_entity_poly.type
_entity_poly.pdbx_seq_one_letter_code
_entity_poly.pdbx_strand_id
1 'polypeptide(L)'
;MTGEGASALAGLGAVGVERLSGITLPAPSAAERASSGLLGDEEPGAEKTTDAASPGEPLFDAAATADIQGNVIPGFNKDHQRFLFFTASEVEGARAWLRWLAPRLSSMQEVLDFRREFRRERLESGSSKPSKTAIWTAFALSRAAVLKLLGEQALAEMGDRAFRQGMAARSTYLGDPATAGAPGHSGGWRIGGPDAEPDFLVIIAADEKDELDAAASVVISEAAVRGVDLAFDQLGENLPGNLAGHEHFGFKDGVSQPGVRGTTDDGEDISPRYLDPRNPHSRIFGKPGQPLVWPGQFVAGWPRQNPADPLIPDEGPGAFPVWARNGSYLVFRRLNQDVPAFWDFVARAAGEHGTDPVRFASMLVGRWPSGAPVSRAPEADDLALAGDEFAHNHFQFDDDTRGWTPSAELSGAGYAGDAHPRARSDVFGDVCPVSSHIRKVNPRDSGTDFGAPGDTFLRLMLRRGIPFGPPLAGVRDPSPDLVATERGLLFAAYMTSIEDQFEFVMRRWANSSVQPNAGGHDPIIGQSNVHGERERRLRLHASDGGERDIVLEREWVTASGGGYFFAPGISAVTAVLAAPASERSGRDES
;
A
#
# COMPACT_ATOMS: atom_id res chain seq x y z
N MET A 1 -14.87 20.21 -17.52
CA MET A 1 -14.38 21.02 -16.41
C MET A 1 -14.94 22.41 -16.51
N THR A 2 -15.54 22.85 -15.42
CA THR A 2 -16.17 24.16 -15.19
C THR A 2 -15.25 25.03 -14.34
N GLY A 3 -15.46 26.35 -14.36
CA GLY A 3 -14.51 27.38 -13.91
C GLY A 3 -13.79 27.10 -12.59
N GLU A 4 -14.53 26.95 -11.48
CA GLU A 4 -13.92 26.78 -10.15
C GLU A 4 -13.17 25.46 -9.98
N GLY A 5 -13.73 24.35 -10.49
CA GLY A 5 -13.05 23.04 -10.46
C GLY A 5 -11.75 23.04 -11.27
N ALA A 6 -11.77 23.66 -12.46
CA ALA A 6 -10.58 23.85 -13.28
C ALA A 6 -9.53 24.73 -12.57
N SER A 7 -9.96 25.81 -11.91
CA SER A 7 -9.07 26.70 -11.16
C SER A 7 -8.44 26.00 -9.95
N ALA A 8 -9.22 25.21 -9.21
CA ALA A 8 -8.73 24.44 -8.07
C ALA A 8 -7.68 23.41 -8.53
N LEU A 9 -8.01 22.60 -9.53
CA LEU A 9 -7.10 21.59 -10.10
C LEU A 9 -5.82 22.21 -10.68
N ALA A 10 -5.92 23.34 -11.38
CA ALA A 10 -4.76 24.05 -11.94
C ALA A 10 -3.89 24.71 -10.84
N GLY A 11 -4.46 24.98 -9.66
CA GLY A 11 -3.74 25.48 -8.50
C GLY A 11 -2.96 24.40 -7.74
N LEU A 12 -3.33 23.13 -7.89
CA LEU A 12 -2.64 22.02 -7.23
C LEU A 12 -1.21 21.86 -7.75
N GLY A 13 -0.28 21.60 -6.82
CA GLY A 13 1.14 21.43 -7.15
C GLY A 13 1.89 22.74 -7.45
N ALA A 14 1.26 23.90 -7.31
CA ALA A 14 1.94 25.20 -7.50
C ALA A 14 3.10 25.42 -6.51
N VAL A 15 3.02 24.81 -5.32
CA VAL A 15 4.05 24.87 -4.28
C VAL A 15 4.42 23.44 -3.89
N GLY A 16 5.72 23.12 -3.91
CA GLY A 16 6.21 21.82 -3.44
C GLY A 16 6.15 21.70 -1.92
N VAL A 17 5.99 20.48 -1.42
CA VAL A 17 6.13 20.19 0.01
C VAL A 17 7.62 19.99 0.32
N GLU A 18 8.21 20.92 1.05
CA GLU A 18 9.57 20.74 1.59
C GLU A 18 9.52 19.66 2.66
N ARG A 19 10.19 18.52 2.41
CA ARG A 19 10.33 17.48 3.43
C ARG A 19 11.34 17.97 4.47
N LEU A 20 11.08 17.68 5.75
CA LEU A 20 12.02 17.75 6.88
C LEU A 20 13.13 16.67 6.75
N SER A 21 13.67 16.59 5.55
CA SER A 21 14.52 15.55 5.01
C SER A 21 15.98 15.68 5.44
N GLY A 22 16.31 16.71 6.21
CA GLY A 22 17.67 17.10 6.60
C GLY A 22 18.07 16.75 8.04
N ILE A 23 17.36 15.82 8.68
CA ILE A 23 17.69 15.38 10.04
C ILE A 23 18.74 14.26 9.92
N THR A 24 19.96 14.53 10.38
CA THR A 24 21.14 13.66 10.24
C THR A 24 21.06 12.46 11.20
N LEU A 25 20.24 11.46 10.88
CA LEU A 25 20.19 10.20 11.61
C LEU A 25 21.62 9.58 11.71
N PRO A 26 22.15 9.27 12.90
CA PRO A 26 23.42 8.55 13.01
C PRO A 26 23.30 7.14 12.40
N ALA A 27 24.44 6.55 12.03
CA ALA A 27 24.51 5.15 11.61
C ALA A 27 23.87 4.26 12.69
N PRO A 28 23.09 3.23 12.32
CA PRO A 28 22.45 2.34 13.29
C PRO A 28 23.51 1.74 14.22
N SER A 29 23.32 1.89 15.53
CA SER A 29 24.20 1.24 16.50
C SER A 29 23.74 -0.21 16.64
N ALA A 30 24.63 -1.16 16.33
CA ALA A 30 24.36 -2.58 16.52
C ALA A 30 24.46 -3.03 18.00
N ALA A 31 24.53 -2.12 18.98
CA ALA A 31 25.12 -2.45 20.28
C ALA A 31 24.40 -1.96 21.56
N GLU A 32 23.25 -1.29 21.51
CA GLU A 32 22.57 -0.82 22.75
C GLU A 32 21.22 -1.49 23.04
N ARG A 33 21.07 -2.77 22.71
CA ARG A 33 19.95 -3.60 23.19
C ARG A 33 20.40 -4.86 23.92
N ALA A 34 21.35 -4.72 24.83
CA ALA A 34 21.59 -5.69 25.89
C ALA A 34 22.13 -4.98 27.14
N SER A 35 21.39 -5.09 28.25
CA SER A 35 21.71 -4.60 29.60
C SER A 35 21.53 -3.09 29.86
N SER A 36 20.37 -2.73 30.44
CA SER A 36 20.36 -1.73 31.50
C SER A 36 19.44 -2.21 32.61
N GLY A 37 19.95 -3.14 33.41
CA GLY A 37 19.51 -3.24 34.80
C GLY A 37 20.12 -2.05 35.54
N LEU A 38 19.29 -1.13 36.01
CA LEU A 38 19.62 -0.25 37.13
C LEU A 38 18.31 0.20 37.80
N LEU A 39 18.14 -0.36 38.99
CA LEU A 39 17.15 -0.04 40.01
C LEU A 39 17.49 1.30 40.69
N GLY A 40 16.45 1.94 41.25
CA GLY A 40 16.49 3.08 42.19
C GLY A 40 15.62 4.25 41.69
N ASP A 41 14.51 4.67 42.31
CA ASP A 41 13.99 4.49 43.67
C ASP A 41 12.46 4.28 43.67
N GLU A 42 11.98 3.65 44.74
CA GLU A 42 10.63 3.15 44.99
C GLU A 42 9.61 4.23 45.41
N GLU A 43 8.32 3.97 45.14
CA GLU A 43 7.29 4.02 46.19
C GLU A 43 6.50 2.69 46.22
N PRO A 44 6.01 2.23 47.38
CA PRO A 44 5.73 0.82 47.64
C PRO A 44 4.24 0.46 47.49
N GLY A 45 3.98 -0.74 46.95
CA GLY A 45 2.70 -1.42 47.18
C GLY A 45 1.91 -1.83 45.94
N ALA A 46 2.53 -2.61 45.05
CA ALA A 46 1.81 -3.60 44.25
C ALA A 46 2.78 -4.74 43.95
N GLU A 47 2.38 -5.98 44.26
CA GLU A 47 3.14 -7.18 43.88
C GLU A 47 3.43 -7.13 42.38
N LYS A 48 4.72 -6.99 42.03
CA LYS A 48 5.20 -7.21 40.67
C LYS A 48 5.04 -8.69 40.38
N THR A 49 3.91 -9.08 39.81
CA THR A 49 3.86 -10.28 38.98
C THR A 49 4.87 -10.07 37.87
N THR A 50 5.91 -10.90 37.87
CA THR A 50 6.89 -11.00 36.79
C THR A 50 6.18 -11.53 35.57
N ASP A 51 5.54 -10.65 34.80
CA ASP A 51 4.87 -11.03 33.57
C ASP A 51 5.90 -11.39 32.51
N ALA A 52 5.62 -12.51 31.85
CA ALA A 52 6.43 -13.25 30.89
C ALA A 52 7.29 -12.37 29.97
N ALA A 53 8.54 -12.78 29.79
CA ALA A 53 9.42 -12.27 28.74
C ALA A 53 8.65 -12.25 27.41
N SER A 54 8.43 -11.06 26.84
CA SER A 54 7.81 -10.96 25.52
C SER A 54 8.65 -11.76 24.51
N PRO A 55 8.02 -12.57 23.64
CA PRO A 55 8.76 -13.20 22.55
C PRO A 55 9.51 -12.12 21.77
N GLY A 56 10.76 -12.39 21.41
CA GLY A 56 11.51 -11.51 20.50
C GLY A 56 10.78 -11.37 19.17
N GLU A 57 10.90 -10.20 18.53
CA GLU A 57 10.47 -10.06 17.14
C GLU A 57 11.23 -11.06 16.23
N PRO A 58 10.65 -11.48 15.10
CA PRO A 58 11.24 -12.55 14.31
C PRO A 58 12.54 -12.11 13.64
N LEU A 59 13.50 -13.04 13.56
CA LEU A 59 14.75 -12.86 12.83
C LEU A 59 14.56 -13.27 11.36
N PHE A 60 14.83 -12.34 10.45
CA PHE A 60 14.99 -12.57 9.02
C PHE A 60 16.45 -12.89 8.74
N ASP A 61 16.78 -14.18 8.79
CA ASP A 61 18.12 -14.65 8.49
C ASP A 61 18.50 -14.40 7.01
N ALA A 62 19.78 -14.62 6.69
CA ALA A 62 20.30 -14.48 5.33
C ALA A 62 19.54 -15.32 4.28
N ALA A 63 18.99 -16.48 4.68
CA ALA A 63 18.22 -17.33 3.76
C ALA A 63 16.85 -16.70 3.46
N ALA A 64 16.16 -16.20 4.47
CA ALA A 64 14.89 -15.52 4.33
C ALA A 64 14.99 -14.23 3.50
N THR A 65 15.98 -13.38 3.80
CA THR A 65 16.17 -12.09 3.11
C THR A 65 16.61 -12.24 1.65
N ALA A 66 17.36 -13.31 1.32
CA ALA A 66 17.69 -13.64 -0.05
C ALA A 66 16.51 -14.25 -0.83
N ASP A 67 15.56 -14.88 -0.14
CA ASP A 67 14.44 -15.59 -0.76
C ASP A 67 13.17 -14.73 -0.93
N ILE A 68 12.88 -13.84 0.01
CA ILE A 68 11.72 -12.92 -0.09
C ILE A 68 12.00 -11.90 -1.20
N GLN A 69 11.04 -11.70 -2.11
CA GLN A 69 11.17 -10.67 -3.15
C GLN A 69 11.09 -9.25 -2.57
N GLY A 70 12.01 -8.38 -3.00
CA GLY A 70 12.19 -7.04 -2.47
C GLY A 70 11.01 -6.09 -2.68
N ASN A 71 10.10 -6.36 -3.62
CA ASN A 71 8.90 -5.55 -3.80
C ASN A 71 7.83 -5.83 -2.73
N VAL A 72 7.83 -7.03 -2.13
CA VAL A 72 6.99 -7.39 -0.99
C VAL A 72 7.47 -6.61 0.22
N ILE A 73 8.69 -6.92 0.68
CA ILE A 73 9.39 -6.21 1.74
C ILE A 73 10.82 -5.93 1.27
N PRO A 74 11.32 -4.70 1.38
CA PRO A 74 10.66 -3.52 1.96
C PRO A 74 9.89 -2.67 0.92
N GLY A 75 9.88 -3.05 -0.36
CA GLY A 75 9.29 -2.33 -1.51
C GLY A 75 10.34 -1.65 -2.40
N PHE A 76 10.10 -1.56 -3.71
CA PHE A 76 11.08 -0.95 -4.63
C PHE A 76 11.18 0.58 -4.52
N ASN A 77 10.06 1.29 -4.33
CA ASN A 77 10.01 2.76 -4.17
C ASN A 77 10.79 3.53 -5.25
N LYS A 78 10.53 3.24 -6.53
CA LYS A 78 11.15 3.90 -7.68
C LYS A 78 10.15 4.77 -8.45
N ASP A 79 10.68 5.73 -9.20
CA ASP A 79 9.90 6.74 -9.92
C ASP A 79 9.24 6.21 -11.19
N HIS A 80 9.82 5.19 -11.83
CA HIS A 80 9.28 4.57 -13.02
C HIS A 80 9.12 3.05 -12.84
N GLN A 81 7.98 2.50 -13.27
CA GLN A 81 7.70 1.06 -13.21
C GLN A 81 7.04 0.56 -14.50
N ARG A 82 7.36 -0.66 -14.91
CA ARG A 82 6.67 -1.41 -15.98
C ARG A 82 6.05 -2.67 -15.41
N PHE A 83 4.74 -2.81 -15.65
CA PHE A 83 3.96 -4.00 -15.33
C PHE A 83 3.74 -4.77 -16.63
N LEU A 84 4.45 -5.89 -16.77
CA LEU A 84 4.44 -6.74 -17.96
C LEU A 84 3.63 -8.00 -17.65
N PHE A 85 2.54 -8.18 -18.37
CA PHE A 85 1.64 -9.30 -18.22
C PHE A 85 1.89 -10.31 -19.33
N PHE A 86 2.15 -11.56 -18.96
CA PHE A 86 2.51 -12.61 -19.91
C PHE A 86 1.55 -13.79 -19.85
N THR A 87 1.41 -14.47 -20.98
CA THR A 87 0.72 -15.75 -21.13
C THR A 87 1.65 -16.74 -21.79
N ALA A 88 1.66 -17.98 -21.32
CA ALA A 88 2.43 -19.06 -21.92
C ALA A 88 1.51 -20.11 -22.52
N SER A 89 1.74 -20.42 -23.80
CA SER A 89 1.04 -21.50 -24.49
C SER A 89 1.61 -22.87 -24.13
N GLU A 90 2.94 -22.94 -23.92
CA GLU A 90 3.67 -24.18 -23.65
C GLU A 90 4.34 -24.17 -22.27
N VAL A 91 4.12 -25.23 -21.49
CA VAL A 91 4.64 -25.36 -20.13
C VAL A 91 6.17 -25.38 -20.10
N GLU A 92 6.81 -26.07 -21.03
CA GLU A 92 8.27 -26.18 -21.07
C GLU A 92 8.94 -24.85 -21.44
N GLY A 93 8.31 -24.07 -22.33
CA GLY A 93 8.71 -22.70 -22.65
C GLY A 93 8.63 -21.79 -21.42
N ALA A 94 7.51 -21.85 -20.69
CA ALA A 94 7.35 -21.13 -19.42
C ALA A 94 8.44 -21.51 -18.40
N ARG A 95 8.70 -22.80 -18.18
CA ARG A 95 9.75 -23.26 -17.27
C ARG A 95 11.14 -22.77 -17.68
N ALA A 96 11.45 -22.82 -18.97
CA ALA A 96 12.71 -22.32 -19.49
C ALA A 96 12.88 -20.81 -19.26
N TRP A 97 11.78 -20.05 -19.37
CA TRP A 97 11.79 -18.62 -19.13
C TRP A 97 11.92 -18.31 -17.64
N LEU A 98 11.21 -19.02 -16.77
CA LEU A 98 11.33 -18.87 -15.31
C LEU A 98 12.74 -19.19 -14.80
N ARG A 99 13.43 -20.20 -15.36
CA ARG A 99 14.86 -20.47 -15.04
C ARG A 99 15.76 -19.29 -15.41
N TRP A 100 15.46 -18.58 -16.48
CA TRP A 100 16.20 -17.38 -16.89
C TRP A 100 15.85 -16.17 -16.01
N LEU A 101 14.58 -16.03 -15.64
CA LEU A 101 14.09 -14.88 -14.86
C LEU A 101 14.52 -14.95 -13.39
N ALA A 102 14.48 -16.13 -12.76
CA ALA A 102 14.74 -16.31 -11.34
C ALA A 102 16.02 -15.64 -10.80
N PRO A 103 17.22 -15.80 -11.41
CA PRO A 103 18.44 -15.14 -10.93
C PRO A 103 18.47 -13.61 -11.15
N ARG A 104 17.43 -13.02 -11.76
CA ARG A 104 17.28 -11.57 -11.99
C ARG A 104 16.24 -10.94 -11.07
N LEU A 105 15.55 -11.74 -10.26
CA LEU A 105 14.60 -11.23 -9.28
C LEU A 105 15.35 -10.55 -8.14
N SER A 106 14.87 -9.38 -7.74
CA SER A 106 15.47 -8.59 -6.68
C SER A 106 14.95 -9.04 -5.33
N SER A 107 15.85 -9.44 -4.46
CA SER A 107 15.59 -9.93 -3.11
C SER A 107 15.36 -8.79 -2.11
N MET A 108 14.79 -9.15 -0.96
CA MET A 108 14.65 -8.26 0.19
C MET A 108 16.01 -7.76 0.67
N GLN A 109 17.04 -8.61 0.66
CA GLN A 109 18.41 -8.25 1.04
C GLN A 109 18.96 -7.12 0.17
N GLU A 110 18.93 -7.28 -1.16
CA GLU A 110 19.46 -6.27 -2.09
C GLU A 110 18.78 -4.91 -1.94
N VAL A 111 17.45 -4.91 -1.75
CA VAL A 111 16.69 -3.67 -1.59
C VAL A 111 16.93 -3.03 -0.22
N LEU A 112 17.09 -3.83 0.84
CA LEU A 112 17.48 -3.30 2.16
C LEU A 112 18.87 -2.67 2.11
N ASP A 113 19.84 -3.34 1.51
CA ASP A 113 21.21 -2.84 1.37
C ASP A 113 21.26 -1.54 0.56
N PHE A 114 20.52 -1.45 -0.55
CA PHE A 114 20.39 -0.20 -1.30
C PHE A 114 19.77 0.91 -0.45
N ARG A 115 18.71 0.63 0.31
CA ARG A 115 18.07 1.63 1.18
C ARG A 115 18.99 2.09 2.31
N ARG A 116 19.80 1.19 2.87
CA ARG A 116 20.79 1.50 3.90
C ARG A 116 21.86 2.43 3.34
N GLU A 117 22.41 2.08 2.18
CA GLU A 117 23.41 2.91 1.52
C GLU A 117 22.85 4.27 1.12
N PHE A 118 21.65 4.32 0.53
CA PHE A 118 21.01 5.58 0.18
C PHE A 118 20.75 6.46 1.40
N ARG A 119 20.31 5.86 2.52
CA ARG A 119 20.17 6.58 3.79
C ARG A 119 21.51 7.16 4.22
N ARG A 120 22.57 6.35 4.23
CA ARG A 120 23.95 6.78 4.59
C ARG A 120 24.45 7.91 3.69
N GLU A 121 24.33 7.80 2.38
CA GLU A 121 24.75 8.84 1.42
C GLU A 121 24.00 10.15 1.63
N ARG A 122 22.68 10.08 1.83
CA ARG A 122 21.86 11.25 2.12
C ARG A 122 22.28 11.93 3.43
N LEU A 123 22.67 11.14 4.44
CA LEU A 123 23.15 11.65 5.71
C LEU A 123 24.49 12.37 5.57
N GLU A 124 25.42 11.82 4.78
CA GLU A 124 26.76 12.39 4.58
C GLU A 124 26.73 13.64 3.68
N SER A 125 25.87 13.65 2.65
CA SER A 125 25.86 14.68 1.61
C SER A 125 24.79 15.75 1.77
N GLY A 126 23.75 15.49 2.57
CA GLY A 126 22.52 16.30 2.62
C GLY A 126 21.69 16.24 1.32
N SER A 127 22.09 15.45 0.33
CA SER A 127 21.39 15.32 -0.95
C SER A 127 20.14 14.46 -0.80
N SER A 128 19.01 14.96 -1.29
CA SER A 128 17.78 14.18 -1.42
C SER A 128 17.77 13.26 -2.65
N LYS A 129 18.77 13.38 -3.54
CA LYS A 129 18.93 12.55 -4.73
C LYS A 129 20.01 11.49 -4.52
N PRO A 130 19.72 10.20 -4.78
CA PRO A 130 20.72 9.14 -4.68
C PRO A 130 21.85 9.36 -5.70
N SER A 131 23.08 9.00 -5.33
CA SER A 131 24.19 8.96 -6.29
C SER A 131 24.18 7.70 -7.14
N LYS A 132 23.44 6.67 -6.70
CA LYS A 132 23.30 5.36 -7.35
C LYS A 132 21.88 5.16 -7.87
N THR A 133 21.76 4.75 -9.12
CA THR A 133 20.51 4.22 -9.68
C THR A 133 20.43 2.71 -9.43
N ALA A 134 19.21 2.17 -9.40
CA ALA A 134 18.98 0.74 -9.32
C ALA A 134 17.78 0.33 -10.16
N ILE A 135 17.90 -0.85 -10.79
CA ILE A 135 16.83 -1.53 -11.51
C ILE A 135 16.42 -2.74 -10.68
N TRP A 136 15.14 -2.83 -10.36
CA TRP A 136 14.58 -3.92 -9.59
C TRP A 136 13.56 -4.71 -10.41
N THR A 137 13.51 -6.02 -10.20
CA THR A 137 12.58 -6.93 -10.89
C THR A 137 11.86 -7.81 -9.87
N ALA A 138 10.54 -7.85 -9.95
CA ALA A 138 9.68 -8.76 -9.19
C ALA A 138 8.80 -9.60 -10.11
N PHE A 139 8.35 -10.76 -9.62
CA PHE A 139 7.57 -11.73 -10.35
C PHE A 139 6.41 -12.26 -9.51
N ALA A 140 5.25 -12.42 -10.14
CA ALA A 140 4.10 -13.08 -9.57
C ALA A 140 3.36 -13.95 -10.61
N LEU A 141 2.65 -14.97 -10.15
CA LEU A 141 1.87 -15.88 -11.00
C LEU A 141 0.40 -15.93 -10.59
N SER A 142 -0.50 -16.07 -11.56
CA SER A 142 -1.95 -16.19 -11.32
C SER A 142 -2.36 -17.63 -10.99
N ARG A 143 -3.64 -17.83 -10.68
CA ARG A 143 -4.21 -19.18 -10.54
C ARG A 143 -4.07 -20.01 -11.82
N ALA A 144 -4.16 -19.38 -12.99
CA ALA A 144 -4.03 -20.05 -14.28
C ALA A 144 -2.63 -20.63 -14.44
N ALA A 145 -1.61 -19.86 -14.06
CA ALA A 145 -0.23 -20.33 -14.04
C ALA A 145 0.03 -21.43 -13.00
N VAL A 146 -0.53 -21.33 -11.79
CA VAL A 146 -0.42 -22.41 -10.78
C VAL A 146 -1.02 -23.70 -11.34
N LEU A 147 -2.23 -23.65 -11.91
CA LEU A 147 -2.88 -24.80 -12.52
C LEU A 147 -2.03 -25.38 -13.66
N LYS A 148 -1.54 -24.53 -14.56
CA LYS A 148 -0.78 -24.91 -15.75
C LYS A 148 0.60 -25.50 -15.40
N LEU A 149 1.27 -24.98 -14.37
CA LEU A 149 2.63 -25.40 -13.98
C LEU A 149 2.66 -26.49 -12.91
N LEU A 150 1.73 -26.49 -11.96
CA LEU A 150 1.76 -27.33 -10.76
C LEU A 150 0.55 -28.29 -10.66
N GLY A 151 -0.53 -28.05 -11.41
CA GLY A 151 -1.73 -28.89 -11.41
C GLY A 151 -2.79 -28.48 -10.39
N GLU A 152 -3.94 -29.16 -10.43
CA GLU A 152 -5.12 -28.85 -9.62
C GLU A 152 -4.89 -28.98 -8.12
N GLN A 153 -4.11 -29.99 -7.70
CA GLN A 153 -3.82 -30.24 -6.29
C GLN A 153 -3.07 -29.06 -5.66
N ALA A 154 -2.01 -28.58 -6.32
CA ALA A 154 -1.26 -27.43 -5.84
C ALA A 154 -2.10 -26.14 -5.79
N LEU A 155 -3.05 -25.97 -6.74
CA LEU A 155 -4.00 -24.85 -6.68
C LEU A 155 -4.98 -25.03 -5.51
N ALA A 156 -5.47 -26.24 -5.25
CA ALA A 156 -6.42 -26.52 -4.17
C ALA A 156 -5.81 -26.31 -2.77
N GLU A 157 -4.50 -26.52 -2.63
CA GLU A 157 -3.74 -26.28 -1.39
C GLU A 157 -3.52 -24.80 -1.08
N MET A 158 -3.70 -23.90 -2.07
CA MET A 158 -3.71 -22.46 -1.81
C MET A 158 -4.95 -22.08 -0.99
N GLY A 159 -4.77 -21.73 0.28
CA GLY A 159 -5.87 -21.54 1.23
C GLY A 159 -6.88 -20.46 0.82
N ASP A 160 -6.42 -19.38 0.18
CA ASP A 160 -7.26 -18.25 -0.20
C ASP A 160 -8.19 -18.58 -1.37
N ARG A 161 -9.51 -18.47 -1.14
CA ARG A 161 -10.52 -18.78 -2.15
C ARG A 161 -10.58 -17.71 -3.24
N ALA A 162 -10.31 -16.45 -2.89
CA ALA A 162 -10.32 -15.37 -3.85
C ALA A 162 -9.23 -15.59 -4.91
N PHE A 163 -8.01 -15.93 -4.49
CA PHE A 163 -6.94 -16.33 -5.41
C PHE A 163 -7.34 -17.52 -6.29
N ARG A 164 -7.86 -18.60 -5.70
CA ARG A 164 -8.25 -19.81 -6.45
C ARG A 164 -9.36 -19.58 -7.47
N GLN A 165 -10.20 -18.56 -7.29
CA GLN A 165 -11.26 -18.19 -8.23
C GLN A 165 -10.81 -17.16 -9.27
N GLY A 166 -9.87 -16.27 -8.92
CA GLY A 166 -9.43 -15.18 -9.77
C GLY A 166 -10.34 -13.95 -9.67
N MET A 167 -9.77 -12.77 -9.96
CA MET A 167 -10.45 -11.50 -9.70
C MET A 167 -11.67 -11.27 -10.61
N ALA A 168 -11.61 -11.64 -11.89
CA ALA A 168 -12.74 -11.44 -12.81
C ALA A 168 -14.02 -12.14 -12.30
N ALA A 169 -13.89 -13.38 -11.80
CA ALA A 169 -15.01 -14.12 -11.22
C ALA A 169 -15.54 -13.48 -9.93
N ARG A 170 -14.73 -12.64 -9.28
CA ARG A 170 -15.05 -11.93 -8.04
C ARG A 170 -15.31 -10.43 -8.24
N SER A 171 -15.34 -9.93 -9.47
CA SER A 171 -15.46 -8.49 -9.73
C SER A 171 -16.73 -7.89 -9.14
N THR A 172 -17.88 -8.55 -9.32
CA THR A 172 -19.16 -8.11 -8.74
C THR A 172 -19.17 -8.19 -7.22
N TYR A 173 -18.40 -9.12 -6.63
CA TYR A 173 -18.18 -9.21 -5.19
C TYR A 173 -17.38 -8.00 -4.69
N LEU A 174 -16.43 -7.49 -5.46
CA LEU A 174 -15.71 -6.24 -5.17
C LEU A 174 -16.59 -4.98 -5.34
N GLY A 175 -17.75 -5.13 -5.97
CA GLY A 175 -18.67 -4.04 -6.29
C GLY A 175 -18.59 -3.57 -7.73
N ASP A 176 -17.77 -4.18 -8.59
CA ASP A 176 -17.69 -3.79 -10.00
C ASP A 176 -19.02 -4.08 -10.72
N PRO A 177 -19.37 -3.31 -11.76
CA PRO A 177 -20.63 -3.50 -12.47
C PRO A 177 -20.81 -4.91 -13.02
N ALA A 178 -22.03 -5.44 -12.91
CA ALA A 178 -22.44 -6.75 -13.41
C ALA A 178 -23.10 -6.69 -14.79
N THR A 179 -23.50 -5.49 -15.24
CA THR A 179 -24.11 -5.28 -16.56
C THR A 179 -23.04 -5.23 -17.63
N ALA A 180 -23.12 -6.13 -18.61
CA ALA A 180 -22.20 -6.16 -19.74
C ALA A 180 -22.21 -4.82 -20.50
N GLY A 181 -21.02 -4.33 -20.85
CA GLY A 181 -20.83 -3.04 -21.53
C GLY A 181 -20.85 -1.81 -20.61
N ALA A 182 -21.22 -1.94 -19.33
CA ALA A 182 -21.07 -0.86 -18.37
C ALA A 182 -19.57 -0.55 -18.13
N PRO A 183 -19.16 0.73 -18.02
CA PRO A 183 -17.80 1.09 -17.64
C PRO A 183 -17.43 0.44 -16.30
N GLY A 184 -16.33 -0.32 -16.25
CA GLY A 184 -15.93 -1.04 -15.04
C GLY A 184 -16.23 -2.54 -15.06
N HIS A 185 -17.15 -3.00 -15.92
CA HIS A 185 -17.50 -4.41 -16.03
C HIS A 185 -16.28 -5.25 -16.47
N SER A 186 -16.08 -6.43 -15.86
CA SER A 186 -14.88 -7.27 -16.05
C SER A 186 -14.69 -7.79 -17.47
N GLY A 187 -15.77 -7.95 -18.23
CA GLY A 187 -15.70 -8.28 -19.67
C GLY A 187 -15.10 -7.18 -20.55
N GLY A 188 -14.98 -5.94 -20.07
CA GLY A 188 -14.33 -4.82 -20.77
C GLY A 188 -12.93 -4.49 -20.27
N TRP A 189 -12.39 -5.29 -19.34
CA TRP A 189 -11.06 -5.07 -18.80
C TRP A 189 -9.97 -5.33 -19.83
N ARG A 190 -8.95 -4.47 -19.85
CA ARG A 190 -7.75 -4.61 -20.69
C ARG A 190 -6.84 -5.73 -20.20
N ILE A 191 -6.89 -6.04 -18.91
CA ILE A 191 -6.06 -7.05 -18.25
C ILE A 191 -6.94 -7.86 -17.31
N GLY A 192 -6.84 -9.18 -17.36
CA GLY A 192 -7.43 -10.08 -16.37
C GLY A 192 -8.95 -10.14 -16.39
N GLY A 193 -9.59 -9.87 -17.54
CA GLY A 193 -10.98 -10.21 -17.77
C GLY A 193 -11.22 -11.73 -17.82
N PRO A 194 -12.49 -12.21 -17.88
CA PRO A 194 -12.83 -13.63 -17.77
C PRO A 194 -12.04 -14.59 -18.69
N ASP A 195 -11.73 -14.14 -19.92
CA ASP A 195 -10.99 -14.93 -20.93
C ASP A 195 -9.58 -14.36 -21.21
N ALA A 196 -9.10 -13.46 -20.36
CA ALA A 196 -7.86 -12.71 -20.54
C ALA A 196 -7.04 -12.66 -19.24
N GLU A 197 -7.13 -13.69 -18.39
CA GLU A 197 -6.30 -13.85 -17.21
C GLU A 197 -4.85 -14.12 -17.62
N PRO A 198 -3.89 -13.22 -17.31
CA PRO A 198 -2.49 -13.47 -17.59
C PRO A 198 -1.94 -14.56 -16.66
N ASP A 199 -0.99 -15.35 -17.16
CA ASP A 199 -0.30 -16.36 -16.37
C ASP A 199 0.67 -15.69 -15.38
N PHE A 200 1.41 -14.68 -15.85
CA PHE A 200 2.51 -14.07 -15.11
C PHE A 200 2.44 -12.54 -15.11
N LEU A 201 2.90 -11.95 -14.03
CA LEU A 201 3.16 -10.52 -13.89
C LEU A 201 4.62 -10.31 -13.51
N VAL A 202 5.35 -9.57 -14.34
CA VAL A 202 6.69 -9.06 -14.01
C VAL A 202 6.60 -7.56 -13.77
N ILE A 203 7.11 -7.10 -12.63
CA ILE A 203 7.20 -5.68 -12.28
C ILE A 203 8.66 -5.29 -12.33
N ILE A 204 9.01 -4.37 -13.22
CA ILE A 204 10.34 -3.78 -13.31
C ILE A 204 10.25 -2.35 -12.81
N ALA A 205 11.19 -1.91 -11.98
CA ALA A 205 11.19 -0.59 -11.38
C ALA A 205 12.59 0.02 -11.48
N ALA A 206 12.70 1.27 -11.91
CA ALA A 206 13.99 1.96 -12.06
C ALA A 206 13.88 3.44 -11.70
N ASP A 207 15.00 4.06 -11.32
CA ASP A 207 15.09 5.50 -11.09
C ASP A 207 15.01 6.28 -12.41
N GLU A 208 15.52 5.70 -13.51
CA GLU A 208 15.56 6.34 -14.82
C GLU A 208 14.70 5.59 -15.84
N LYS A 209 13.96 6.35 -16.66
CA LYS A 209 13.02 5.78 -17.63
C LYS A 209 13.71 4.96 -18.73
N ASP A 210 14.87 5.41 -19.21
CA ASP A 210 15.59 4.71 -20.28
C ASP A 210 16.14 3.36 -19.79
N GLU A 211 16.59 3.28 -18.54
CA GLU A 211 17.03 2.03 -17.89
C GLU A 211 15.85 1.06 -17.74
N LEU A 212 14.67 1.57 -17.36
CA LEU A 212 13.44 0.80 -17.28
C LEU A 212 13.05 0.22 -18.65
N ASP A 213 13.04 1.05 -19.70
CA ASP A 213 12.67 0.65 -21.06
C ASP A 213 13.64 -0.43 -21.61
N ALA A 214 14.95 -0.28 -21.33
CA ALA A 214 15.95 -1.27 -21.69
C ALA A 214 15.75 -2.60 -20.96
N ALA A 215 15.54 -2.56 -19.65
CA ALA A 215 15.29 -3.76 -18.84
C ALA A 215 14.01 -4.49 -19.25
N ALA A 216 12.91 -3.74 -19.49
CA ALA A 216 11.66 -4.29 -19.98
C ALA A 216 11.82 -4.97 -21.34
N SER A 217 12.56 -4.34 -22.26
CA SER A 217 12.83 -4.89 -23.60
C SER A 217 13.58 -6.24 -23.54
N VAL A 218 14.53 -6.38 -22.61
CA VAL A 218 15.24 -7.64 -22.39
C VAL A 218 14.29 -8.74 -21.88
N VAL A 219 13.46 -8.45 -20.88
CA VAL A 219 12.49 -9.42 -20.35
C VAL A 219 11.49 -9.86 -21.42
N ILE A 220 10.95 -8.92 -22.20
CA ILE A 220 10.01 -9.19 -23.29
C ILE A 220 10.65 -10.08 -24.37
N SER A 221 11.87 -9.75 -24.79
CA SER A 221 12.57 -10.50 -25.84
C SER A 221 12.88 -11.93 -25.40
N GLU A 222 13.33 -12.12 -24.15
CA GLU A 222 13.65 -13.44 -23.61
C GLU A 222 12.41 -14.29 -23.33
N ALA A 223 11.27 -13.67 -23.03
CA ALA A 223 9.97 -14.33 -22.96
C ALA A 223 9.56 -14.85 -24.35
N ALA A 224 9.61 -13.99 -25.38
CA ALA A 224 9.21 -14.32 -26.74
C ALA A 224 10.04 -15.48 -27.35
N VAL A 225 11.36 -15.49 -27.12
CA VAL A 225 12.26 -16.58 -27.57
C VAL A 225 11.85 -17.96 -27.00
N ARG A 226 11.12 -17.97 -25.88
CA ARG A 226 10.70 -19.18 -25.17
C ARG A 226 9.19 -19.45 -25.28
N GLY A 227 8.49 -18.77 -26.18
CA GLY A 227 7.05 -18.97 -26.40
C GLY A 227 6.19 -18.49 -25.23
N VAL A 228 6.66 -17.48 -24.51
CA VAL A 228 5.89 -16.75 -23.49
C VAL A 228 5.55 -15.38 -24.07
N ASP A 229 4.27 -15.17 -24.34
CA ASP A 229 3.77 -14.00 -25.08
C ASP A 229 3.43 -12.86 -24.12
N LEU A 230 3.76 -11.64 -24.52
CA LEU A 230 3.36 -10.42 -23.82
C LEU A 230 1.89 -10.12 -24.13
N ALA A 231 1.02 -10.28 -23.13
CA ALA A 231 -0.39 -9.97 -23.23
C ALA A 231 -0.69 -8.48 -23.06
N PHE A 232 0.05 -7.80 -22.16
CA PHE A 232 -0.13 -6.37 -21.94
C PHE A 232 1.13 -5.72 -21.33
N ASP A 233 1.46 -4.51 -21.78
CA ASP A 233 2.52 -3.66 -21.23
C ASP A 233 1.89 -2.39 -20.64
N GLN A 234 2.11 -2.17 -19.33
CA GLN A 234 1.63 -1.00 -18.63
C GLN A 234 2.78 -0.24 -17.97
N LEU A 235 3.01 0.98 -18.45
CA LEU A 235 3.89 1.96 -17.81
C LEU A 235 3.17 2.65 -16.64
N GLY A 236 3.85 2.74 -15.51
CA GLY A 236 3.48 3.55 -14.37
C GLY A 236 4.63 4.50 -14.02
N GLU A 237 4.31 5.75 -13.71
CA GLU A 237 5.28 6.80 -13.45
C GLU A 237 4.77 7.73 -12.35
N ASN A 238 5.69 8.18 -11.49
CA ASN A 238 5.41 9.30 -10.61
C ASN A 238 5.06 10.53 -11.44
N LEU A 239 4.09 11.31 -10.95
CA LEU A 239 3.73 12.56 -11.61
C LEU A 239 4.90 13.55 -11.55
N PRO A 240 5.08 14.40 -12.58
CA PRO A 240 6.25 15.26 -12.72
C PRO A 240 6.29 16.40 -11.70
N GLY A 241 7.50 16.89 -11.43
CA GLY A 241 7.74 18.10 -10.64
C GLY A 241 7.20 18.01 -9.20
N ASN A 242 6.47 19.04 -8.77
CA ASN A 242 5.92 19.11 -7.40
C ASN A 242 4.83 18.06 -7.12
N LEU A 243 4.32 17.40 -8.16
CA LEU A 243 3.34 16.33 -8.02
C LEU A 243 3.98 14.96 -7.74
N ALA A 244 5.31 14.87 -7.59
CA ALA A 244 5.98 13.61 -7.27
C ALA A 244 5.38 12.92 -6.02
N GLY A 245 4.91 11.68 -6.21
CA GLY A 245 4.19 10.90 -5.20
C GLY A 245 2.76 11.38 -4.90
N HIS A 246 2.14 12.16 -5.80
CA HIS A 246 0.70 12.42 -5.80
C HIS A 246 0.00 11.50 -6.80
N GLU A 247 -1.28 11.24 -6.58
CA GLU A 247 -2.18 10.60 -7.56
C GLU A 247 -2.91 11.64 -8.43
N HIS A 248 -3.73 11.20 -9.39
CA HIS A 248 -4.27 12.09 -10.43
C HIS A 248 -5.37 13.05 -9.98
N PHE A 249 -6.07 12.80 -8.87
CA PHE A 249 -6.94 13.81 -8.27
C PHE A 249 -6.15 14.95 -7.61
N GLY A 250 -4.84 14.75 -7.38
CA GLY A 250 -3.88 15.75 -6.91
C GLY A 250 -3.50 15.60 -5.43
N PHE A 251 -3.73 14.44 -4.82
CA PHE A 251 -3.43 14.17 -3.41
C PHE A 251 -2.15 13.37 -3.24
N LYS A 252 -1.36 13.72 -2.21
CA LYS A 252 -0.18 12.96 -1.81
C LYS A 252 -0.57 11.54 -1.41
N ASP A 253 -0.02 10.55 -2.10
CA ASP A 253 -0.18 9.13 -1.77
C ASP A 253 1.10 8.57 -1.12
N GLY A 254 1.01 7.33 -0.61
CA GLY A 254 2.12 6.60 0.01
C GLY A 254 2.48 7.09 1.42
N VAL A 255 1.71 8.02 2.00
CA VAL A 255 1.99 8.61 3.33
C VAL A 255 1.89 7.58 4.46
N SER A 256 0.79 6.82 4.50
CA SER A 256 0.53 5.83 5.56
C SER A 256 0.73 4.41 5.03
N GLN A 257 1.74 3.72 5.55
CA GLN A 257 2.05 2.31 5.33
C GLN A 257 2.36 1.66 6.68
N PRO A 258 1.90 0.43 6.95
CA PRO A 258 2.32 -0.29 8.15
C PRO A 258 3.82 -0.54 8.13
N GLY A 259 4.45 -0.48 9.30
CA GLY A 259 5.78 -1.04 9.50
C GLY A 259 5.68 -2.55 9.72
N VAL A 260 6.71 -3.28 9.32
CA VAL A 260 6.84 -4.72 9.55
C VAL A 260 7.76 -4.97 10.73
N ARG A 261 7.36 -5.86 11.64
CA ARG A 261 8.17 -6.34 12.76
C ARG A 261 9.27 -7.30 12.30
N GLY A 262 10.38 -7.30 13.03
CA GLY A 262 11.49 -8.21 12.82
C GLY A 262 12.82 -7.49 12.64
N THR A 263 13.88 -8.28 12.68
CA THR A 263 15.28 -7.84 12.54
C THR A 263 16.02 -8.70 11.53
N THR A 264 17.09 -8.20 10.94
CA THR A 264 18.05 -8.97 10.13
C THR A 264 19.21 -9.52 10.97
N ASP A 265 20.03 -10.43 10.41
CA ASP A 265 21.20 -11.02 11.09
C ASP A 265 22.23 -10.00 11.61
N ASP A 266 22.29 -8.82 10.99
CA ASP A 266 23.12 -7.68 11.41
C ASP A 266 22.49 -6.86 12.56
N GLY A 267 21.32 -7.26 13.07
CA GLY A 267 20.61 -6.64 14.18
C GLY A 267 19.77 -5.42 13.79
N GLU A 268 19.64 -5.09 12.52
CA GLU A 268 18.81 -3.96 12.09
C GLU A 268 17.31 -4.31 12.06
N ASP A 269 16.46 -3.38 12.52
CA ASP A 269 15.01 -3.51 12.41
C ASP A 269 14.56 -3.40 10.93
N ILE A 270 13.70 -4.33 10.46
CA ILE A 270 13.13 -4.30 9.10
C ILE A 270 12.44 -2.96 8.82
N SER A 271 11.70 -2.46 9.83
CA SER A 271 11.16 -1.10 9.84
C SER A 271 11.87 -0.29 10.92
N PRO A 272 12.58 0.80 10.57
CA PRO A 272 13.34 1.57 11.53
C PRO A 272 12.48 2.08 12.70
N ARG A 273 13.09 2.18 13.89
CA ARG A 273 12.44 2.61 15.13
C ARG A 273 12.90 4.03 15.48
N TYR A 274 11.94 4.94 15.63
CA TYR A 274 12.23 6.37 15.88
C TYR A 274 11.72 6.89 17.22
N LEU A 275 10.93 6.09 17.92
CA LEU A 275 10.45 6.42 19.27
C LEU A 275 11.52 6.02 20.30
N ASP A 276 11.67 6.82 21.35
CA ASP A 276 12.47 6.43 22.52
C ASP A 276 12.00 5.06 23.06
N PRO A 277 12.90 4.08 23.28
CA PRO A 277 12.52 2.75 23.78
C PRO A 277 11.78 2.76 25.12
N ARG A 278 11.93 3.81 25.94
CA ARG A 278 11.21 4.00 27.21
C ARG A 278 9.75 4.39 27.00
N ASN A 279 9.38 4.85 25.80
CA ASN A 279 7.99 5.11 25.44
C ASN A 279 7.25 3.77 25.29
N PRO A 280 6.15 3.51 26.01
CA PRO A 280 5.37 2.28 25.87
C PRO A 280 4.90 2.00 24.44
N HIS A 281 4.67 3.07 23.65
CA HIS A 281 4.22 2.97 22.27
C HIS A 281 5.35 2.62 21.29
N SER A 282 6.63 2.70 21.69
CA SER A 282 7.78 2.31 20.84
C SER A 282 7.73 0.84 20.40
N ARG A 283 7.02 0.01 21.16
CA ARG A 283 6.81 -1.41 20.86
C ARG A 283 5.68 -1.67 19.85
N ILE A 284 4.82 -0.68 19.62
CA ILE A 284 3.65 -0.77 18.75
C ILE A 284 3.84 0.06 17.48
N PHE A 285 4.66 1.10 17.52
CA PHE A 285 4.85 2.04 16.42
C PHE A 285 6.32 2.21 16.05
N GLY A 286 6.64 2.15 14.75
CA GLY A 286 7.99 2.40 14.23
C GLY A 286 8.29 3.89 14.10
N LYS A 287 7.30 4.62 13.61
CA LYS A 287 7.18 6.08 13.62
C LYS A 287 5.85 6.47 14.25
N PRO A 288 5.68 7.69 14.75
CA PRO A 288 4.40 8.15 15.28
C PRO A 288 3.27 7.93 14.26
N GLY A 289 2.28 7.11 14.64
CA GLY A 289 1.15 6.73 13.78
C GLY A 289 1.43 5.66 12.71
N GLN A 290 2.64 5.09 12.65
CA GLN A 290 2.97 3.93 11.82
C GLN A 290 2.96 2.64 12.67
N PRO A 291 1.86 1.87 12.67
CA PRO A 291 1.77 0.64 13.46
C PRO A 291 2.76 -0.41 12.95
N LEU A 292 3.27 -1.22 13.86
CA LEU A 292 4.14 -2.35 13.61
C LEU A 292 3.32 -3.63 13.58
N VAL A 293 3.28 -4.25 12.42
CA VAL A 293 2.48 -5.44 12.15
C VAL A 293 3.40 -6.64 12.02
N TRP A 294 2.95 -7.78 12.55
CA TRP A 294 3.66 -9.04 12.43
C TRP A 294 3.76 -9.49 10.96
N PRO A 295 4.93 -9.97 10.50
CA PRO A 295 5.19 -10.20 9.09
C PRO A 295 4.28 -11.23 8.43
N GLY A 296 3.71 -12.16 9.19
CA GLY A 296 2.73 -13.15 8.71
C GLY A 296 1.45 -12.54 8.13
N GLN A 297 1.20 -11.25 8.34
CA GLN A 297 0.11 -10.53 7.67
C GLN A 297 0.43 -10.16 6.20
N PHE A 298 1.70 -10.25 5.81
CA PHE A 298 2.18 -9.88 4.46
C PHE A 298 3.02 -10.96 3.79
N VAL A 299 3.70 -11.83 4.55
CA VAL A 299 4.57 -12.90 4.03
C VAL A 299 4.16 -14.26 4.59
N ALA A 300 3.96 -15.24 3.70
CA ALA A 300 3.54 -16.59 4.05
C ALA A 300 4.60 -17.34 4.87
N GLY A 301 4.15 -18.06 5.90
CA GLY A 301 5.01 -18.86 6.79
C GLY A 301 5.70 -18.07 7.91
N TRP A 302 5.25 -16.85 8.18
CA TRP A 302 5.73 -16.01 9.28
C TRP A 302 4.65 -15.81 10.36
N PRO A 303 5.02 -15.47 11.60
CA PRO A 303 4.06 -15.24 12.69
C PRO A 303 3.05 -14.16 12.34
N ARG A 304 1.76 -14.41 12.61
CA ARG A 304 0.66 -13.53 12.22
C ARG A 304 0.36 -12.49 13.28
N GLN A 305 -0.40 -11.48 12.89
CA GLN A 305 -0.88 -10.46 13.81
C GLN A 305 -1.96 -11.05 14.72
N ASN A 306 -1.78 -10.92 16.04
CA ASN A 306 -2.83 -11.18 17.01
C ASN A 306 -3.68 -9.90 17.19
N PRO A 307 -5.01 -9.95 17.01
CA PRO A 307 -5.87 -8.79 17.23
C PRO A 307 -6.08 -8.45 18.72
N ALA A 308 -5.92 -9.41 19.63
CA ALA A 308 -6.12 -9.23 21.06
C ALA A 308 -4.93 -8.58 21.76
N ASP A 309 -3.71 -8.85 21.30
CA ASP A 309 -2.48 -8.21 21.80
C ASP A 309 -1.50 -7.95 20.64
N PRO A 310 -1.23 -6.69 20.26
CA PRO A 310 -0.35 -6.39 19.14
C PRO A 310 1.13 -6.74 19.38
N LEU A 311 1.51 -7.08 20.62
CA LEU A 311 2.88 -7.43 21.03
C LEU A 311 3.13 -8.94 21.05
N ILE A 312 2.10 -9.75 20.89
CA ILE A 312 2.21 -11.21 20.88
C ILE A 312 1.77 -11.69 19.49
N PRO A 313 2.56 -12.50 18.77
CA PRO A 313 2.11 -13.03 17.49
C PRO A 313 1.00 -14.06 17.70
N ASP A 314 0.20 -14.26 16.66
CA ASP A 314 -0.62 -15.46 16.53
C ASP A 314 0.20 -16.55 15.81
N GLU A 315 0.13 -17.78 16.30
CA GLU A 315 0.83 -18.95 15.75
C GLU A 315 0.06 -19.62 14.59
N GLY A 316 -1.16 -19.12 14.28
CA GLY A 316 -2.02 -19.71 13.27
C GLY A 316 -1.33 -19.86 11.90
N PRO A 317 -1.14 -21.09 11.38
CA PRO A 317 -0.61 -21.26 10.04
C PRO A 317 -1.64 -20.71 9.06
N GLY A 318 -1.24 -19.70 8.28
CA GLY A 318 -1.92 -19.49 7.01
C GLY A 318 -1.81 -20.79 6.22
N ALA A 319 -2.94 -21.30 5.71
CA ALA A 319 -2.95 -22.52 4.90
C ALA A 319 -2.26 -22.25 3.56
N PHE A 320 -0.93 -22.35 3.55
CA PHE A 320 -0.08 -22.21 2.38
C PHE A 320 0.64 -23.53 2.12
N PRO A 321 0.75 -23.97 0.86
CA PRO A 321 1.60 -25.10 0.52
C PRO A 321 3.07 -24.75 0.80
N VAL A 322 3.91 -25.77 1.03
CA VAL A 322 5.33 -25.58 1.44
C VAL A 322 6.09 -24.69 0.45
N TRP A 323 5.85 -24.84 -0.85
CA TRP A 323 6.50 -24.04 -1.88
C TRP A 323 6.13 -22.55 -1.86
N ALA A 324 5.02 -22.18 -1.21
CA ALA A 324 4.54 -20.81 -1.09
C ALA A 324 5.15 -20.06 0.11
N ARG A 325 5.97 -20.71 0.94
CA ARG A 325 6.70 -20.02 2.03
C ARG A 325 7.49 -18.83 1.48
N ASN A 326 7.62 -17.78 2.28
CA ASN A 326 8.28 -16.51 1.92
C ASN A 326 7.62 -15.75 0.75
N GLY A 327 6.50 -16.24 0.22
CA GLY A 327 5.71 -15.56 -0.78
C GLY A 327 4.63 -14.66 -0.19
N SER A 328 3.89 -13.99 -1.07
CA SER A 328 2.81 -13.07 -0.73
C SER A 328 1.76 -13.05 -1.84
N TYR A 329 0.48 -12.94 -1.50
CA TYR A 329 -0.51 -12.58 -2.51
C TYR A 329 -0.29 -11.15 -2.97
N LEU A 330 -0.49 -10.92 -4.27
CA LEU A 330 -0.41 -9.63 -4.92
C LEU A 330 -1.76 -9.33 -5.57
N VAL A 331 -2.44 -8.30 -5.07
CA VAL A 331 -3.62 -7.73 -5.72
C VAL A 331 -3.16 -6.65 -6.68
N PHE A 332 -3.55 -6.74 -7.95
CA PHE A 332 -3.36 -5.68 -8.95
C PHE A 332 -4.70 -5.16 -9.45
N ARG A 333 -4.86 -3.84 -9.52
CA ARG A 333 -6.00 -3.16 -10.13
C ARG A 333 -5.51 -2.01 -10.99
N ARG A 334 -5.95 -1.96 -12.25
CA ARG A 334 -5.81 -0.78 -13.10
C ARG A 334 -7.07 0.07 -12.93
N LEU A 335 -6.93 1.22 -12.28
CA LEU A 335 -8.03 2.08 -11.88
C LEU A 335 -7.96 3.39 -12.66
N ASN A 336 -8.85 3.57 -13.63
CA ASN A 336 -8.96 4.83 -14.36
C ASN A 336 -9.56 5.89 -13.45
N GLN A 337 -9.04 7.12 -13.51
CA GLN A 337 -9.52 8.25 -12.71
C GLN A 337 -10.10 9.36 -13.62
N ASP A 338 -11.39 9.63 -13.46
CA ASP A 338 -12.10 10.73 -14.12
C ASP A 338 -11.89 12.03 -13.33
N VAL A 339 -10.67 12.58 -13.44
CA VAL A 339 -10.24 13.81 -12.75
C VAL A 339 -11.16 14.99 -13.05
N PRO A 340 -11.58 15.24 -14.32
CA PRO A 340 -12.56 16.27 -14.63
C PRO A 340 -13.88 16.10 -13.86
N ALA A 341 -14.47 14.90 -13.89
CA ALA A 341 -15.76 14.67 -13.23
C ALA A 341 -15.65 14.79 -11.70
N PHE A 342 -14.53 14.39 -11.11
CA PHE A 342 -14.27 14.59 -9.68
C PHE A 342 -14.26 16.08 -9.32
N TRP A 343 -13.44 16.89 -10.00
CA TRP A 343 -13.32 18.31 -9.68
C TRP A 343 -14.57 19.14 -10.05
N ASP A 344 -15.31 18.75 -11.09
CA ASP A 344 -16.62 19.34 -11.41
C ASP A 344 -17.65 19.05 -10.32
N PHE A 345 -17.67 17.83 -9.78
CA PHE A 345 -18.51 17.49 -8.64
C PHE A 345 -18.11 18.26 -7.38
N VAL A 346 -16.81 18.24 -7.04
CA VAL A 346 -16.27 18.89 -5.85
C VAL A 346 -16.59 20.38 -5.84
N ALA A 347 -16.41 21.08 -6.96
CA ALA A 347 -16.69 22.52 -7.02
C ALA A 347 -18.17 22.84 -6.71
N ARG A 348 -19.09 22.08 -7.31
CA ARG A 348 -20.53 22.23 -7.06
C ARG A 348 -20.89 21.90 -5.62
N ALA A 349 -20.48 20.74 -5.13
CA ALA A 349 -20.81 20.27 -3.78
C ALA A 349 -20.20 21.17 -2.69
N ALA A 350 -18.99 21.70 -2.91
CA ALA A 350 -18.35 22.65 -2.01
C ALA A 350 -19.14 23.95 -1.90
N GLY A 351 -19.61 24.50 -3.03
CA GLY A 351 -20.47 25.70 -3.05
C GLY A 351 -21.80 25.50 -2.30
N GLU A 352 -22.44 24.34 -2.46
CA GLU A 352 -23.65 23.98 -1.71
C GLU A 352 -23.39 23.77 -0.22
N HIS A 353 -22.22 23.21 0.13
CA HIS A 353 -21.80 22.97 1.51
C HIS A 353 -21.28 24.24 2.21
N GLY A 354 -20.90 25.28 1.46
CA GLY A 354 -20.39 26.55 1.99
C GLY A 354 -18.89 26.53 2.31
N THR A 355 -18.09 25.76 1.57
CA THR A 355 -16.63 25.68 1.72
C THR A 355 -15.93 25.83 0.37
N ASP A 356 -14.61 26.01 0.35
CA ASP A 356 -13.85 25.97 -0.90
C ASP A 356 -13.68 24.52 -1.44
N PRO A 357 -13.48 24.35 -2.76
CA PRO A 357 -13.35 23.04 -3.40
C PRO A 357 -12.20 22.18 -2.84
N VAL A 358 -11.06 22.77 -2.49
CA VAL A 358 -9.89 22.01 -2.03
C VAL A 358 -10.14 21.47 -0.63
N ARG A 359 -10.69 22.27 0.29
CA ARG A 359 -11.11 21.80 1.62
C ARG A 359 -12.17 20.69 1.50
N PHE A 360 -13.16 20.85 0.63
CA PHE A 360 -14.19 19.83 0.41
C PHE A 360 -13.59 18.50 -0.05
N ALA A 361 -12.75 18.52 -1.08
CA ALA A 361 -12.06 17.32 -1.55
C ALA A 361 -11.15 16.72 -0.46
N SER A 362 -10.51 17.56 0.36
CA SER A 362 -9.67 17.13 1.48
C SER A 362 -10.47 16.41 2.55
N MET A 363 -11.72 16.82 2.81
CA MET A 363 -12.65 16.09 3.68
C MET A 363 -13.04 14.73 3.08
N LEU A 364 -13.24 14.63 1.76
CA LEU A 364 -13.53 13.35 1.10
C LEU A 364 -12.35 12.36 1.21
N VAL A 365 -11.12 12.85 1.11
CA VAL A 365 -9.91 12.02 1.22
C VAL A 365 -9.51 11.78 2.68
N GLY A 366 -9.68 12.77 3.54
CA GLY A 366 -9.19 12.87 4.92
C GLY A 366 -7.76 13.46 5.05
N ARG A 367 -7.21 13.96 3.94
CA ARG A 367 -5.93 14.69 3.87
C ARG A 367 -6.04 15.82 2.86
N TRP A 368 -5.29 16.88 3.08
CA TRP A 368 -5.05 17.91 2.08
C TRP A 368 -4.21 17.39 0.92
N PRO A 369 -4.23 18.06 -0.26
CA PRO A 369 -3.40 17.70 -1.40
C PRO A 369 -1.93 17.49 -1.04
N SER A 370 -1.37 18.32 -0.15
CA SER A 370 0.00 18.21 0.35
C SER A 370 0.32 16.88 1.07
N GLY A 371 -0.70 16.24 1.65
CA GLY A 371 -0.58 15.10 2.55
C GLY A 371 -0.84 15.43 4.03
N ALA A 372 -0.98 16.70 4.42
CA ALA A 372 -1.35 17.08 5.79
C ALA A 372 -2.71 16.45 6.17
N PRO A 373 -2.83 15.75 7.31
CA PRO A 373 -4.11 15.16 7.71
C PRO A 373 -5.08 16.22 8.21
N VAL A 374 -6.33 16.16 7.72
CA VAL A 374 -7.39 17.11 8.11
C VAL A 374 -7.61 17.08 9.63
N SER A 375 -7.46 15.92 10.27
CA SER A 375 -7.54 15.76 11.73
C SER A 375 -6.55 16.64 12.52
N ARG A 376 -5.43 17.05 11.93
CA ARG A 376 -4.44 17.95 12.57
C ARG A 376 -4.47 19.37 12.00
N ALA A 377 -4.97 19.53 10.77
CA ALA A 377 -5.07 20.80 10.07
C ALA A 377 -6.51 21.00 9.55
N PRO A 378 -7.50 21.26 10.43
CA PRO A 378 -8.92 21.24 10.06
C PRO A 378 -9.34 22.41 9.14
N GLU A 379 -8.67 23.56 9.24
CA GLU A 379 -9.10 24.78 8.58
C GLU A 379 -8.38 25.09 7.27
N ALA A 380 -7.11 24.71 7.15
CA ALA A 380 -6.28 25.02 5.99
C ALA A 380 -5.14 24.00 5.84
N ASP A 381 -4.62 23.87 4.62
CA ASP A 381 -3.45 23.03 4.33
C ASP A 381 -2.21 23.54 5.09
N ASP A 382 -1.44 22.60 5.65
CA ASP A 382 -0.20 22.86 6.40
C ASP A 382 0.97 22.12 5.74
N LEU A 383 1.68 22.81 4.87
CA LEU A 383 2.82 22.24 4.13
C LEU A 383 3.97 21.83 5.04
N ALA A 384 4.17 22.51 6.18
CA ALA A 384 5.22 22.16 7.13
C ALA A 384 4.87 20.84 7.83
N LEU A 385 3.61 20.69 8.26
CA LEU A 385 3.12 19.42 8.81
C LEU A 385 3.20 18.31 7.76
N ALA A 386 2.78 18.56 6.52
CA ALA A 386 2.84 17.57 5.44
C ALA A 386 4.27 17.07 5.17
N GLY A 387 5.25 17.98 5.30
CA GLY A 387 6.67 17.72 5.13
C GLY A 387 7.37 17.03 6.31
N ASP A 388 6.76 17.02 7.50
CA ASP A 388 7.28 16.34 8.69
C ASP A 388 6.90 14.84 8.68
N GLU A 389 7.85 13.99 8.29
CA GLU A 389 7.64 12.53 8.25
C GLU A 389 7.39 11.88 9.63
N PHE A 390 7.65 12.60 10.72
CA PHE A 390 7.43 12.15 12.08
C PHE A 390 6.17 12.76 12.72
N ALA A 391 5.46 13.65 12.03
CA ALA A 391 4.21 14.26 12.49
C ALA A 391 3.02 14.04 11.55
N HIS A 392 3.22 13.97 10.23
CA HIS A 392 2.15 13.95 9.22
C HIS A 392 1.23 12.71 9.26
N ASN A 393 1.63 11.65 9.98
CA ASN A 393 0.82 10.47 10.21
C ASN A 393 0.48 10.24 11.68
N HIS A 394 0.97 11.11 12.57
CA HIS A 394 0.81 11.03 14.02
C HIS A 394 -0.54 11.58 14.47
N PHE A 395 -1.57 10.80 14.24
CA PHE A 395 -2.91 11.08 14.74
C PHE A 395 -3.67 9.78 14.91
N GLN A 396 -4.73 9.85 15.70
CA GLN A 396 -5.75 8.84 15.81
C GLN A 396 -7.10 9.51 15.53
N PHE A 397 -8.18 8.74 15.48
CA PHE A 397 -9.51 9.30 15.25
C PHE A 397 -10.31 9.43 16.54
N ASP A 398 -10.23 8.46 17.45
CA ASP A 398 -11.04 8.46 18.66
C ASP A 398 -10.28 9.07 19.85
N ASP A 399 -8.94 9.03 19.83
CA ASP A 399 -8.07 9.62 20.84
C ASP A 399 -7.36 10.91 20.39
N ASP A 400 -7.13 11.80 21.35
CA ASP A 400 -6.23 12.94 21.20
C ASP A 400 -4.81 12.49 20.81
N THR A 401 -4.14 13.27 19.95
CA THR A 401 -2.72 13.04 19.65
C THR A 401 -1.90 13.19 20.92
N ARG A 402 -1.20 12.12 21.30
CA ARG A 402 -0.40 12.08 22.52
C ARG A 402 0.98 12.68 22.29
N GLY A 403 1.62 13.14 23.36
CA GLY A 403 3.04 13.47 23.29
C GLY A 403 3.89 12.21 23.06
N TRP A 404 5.02 12.36 22.38
CA TRP A 404 6.00 11.29 22.21
C TRP A 404 7.41 11.86 22.28
N THR A 405 8.38 11.01 22.58
CA THR A 405 9.80 11.38 22.67
C THR A 405 10.55 10.72 21.52
N PRO A 406 11.29 11.50 20.71
CA PRO A 406 12.18 10.96 19.69
C PRO A 406 13.27 10.07 20.29
N SER A 407 13.74 9.09 19.54
CA SER A 407 14.89 8.28 19.94
C SER A 407 16.15 9.16 20.09
N ALA A 408 17.18 8.64 20.75
CA ALA A 408 18.43 9.35 20.92
C ALA A 408 19.08 9.68 19.57
N GLU A 409 18.97 8.77 18.61
CA GLU A 409 19.44 8.93 17.23
C GLU A 409 18.71 10.08 16.54
N LEU A 410 17.38 10.09 16.61
CA LEU A 410 16.56 11.11 15.97
C LEU A 410 16.73 12.49 16.64
N SER A 411 16.92 12.53 17.96
CA SER A 411 17.23 13.76 18.70
C SER A 411 18.62 14.29 18.36
N GLY A 412 19.64 13.43 18.35
CA GLY A 412 21.02 13.78 17.98
C GLY A 412 21.14 14.26 16.54
N ALA A 413 20.24 13.80 15.68
CA ALA A 413 20.07 14.23 14.31
C ALA A 413 19.44 15.63 14.13
N GLY A 414 18.96 16.23 15.22
CA GLY A 414 18.38 17.58 15.23
C GLY A 414 16.85 17.64 15.24
N TYR A 415 16.13 16.51 15.37
CA TYR A 415 14.68 16.57 15.54
C TYR A 415 14.32 16.93 16.98
N ALA A 416 13.78 18.12 17.19
CA ALA A 416 13.38 18.59 18.52
C ALA A 416 12.07 17.96 19.05
N GLY A 417 11.33 17.24 18.20
CA GLY A 417 10.01 16.69 18.51
C GLY A 417 8.89 17.33 17.69
N ASP A 418 7.70 16.72 17.76
CA ASP A 418 6.50 17.17 17.06
C ASP A 418 5.96 18.48 17.68
N ALA A 419 6.19 19.59 16.98
CA ALA A 419 5.75 20.93 17.35
C ALA A 419 4.44 21.37 16.67
N HIS A 420 3.86 20.50 15.82
CA HIS A 420 2.67 20.82 15.05
C HIS A 420 1.40 20.71 15.93
N PRO A 421 0.29 21.37 15.54
CA PRO A 421 -0.98 21.21 16.23
C PRO A 421 -1.37 19.73 16.39
N ARG A 422 -1.84 19.37 17.58
CA ARG A 422 -2.29 18.01 17.90
C ARG A 422 -3.70 17.78 17.35
N ALA A 423 -3.98 16.60 16.79
CA ALA A 423 -5.36 16.22 16.54
C ALA A 423 -6.09 16.03 17.86
N ARG A 424 -7.36 16.43 17.89
CA ARG A 424 -8.29 16.10 18.96
C ARG A 424 -9.10 14.87 18.59
N SER A 425 -9.63 14.20 19.61
CA SER A 425 -10.66 13.18 19.45
C SER A 425 -11.77 13.67 18.53
N ASP A 426 -12.09 12.86 17.53
CA ASP A 426 -13.00 13.13 16.43
C ASP A 426 -13.91 11.91 16.18
N VAL A 427 -14.44 11.34 17.26
CA VAL A 427 -15.26 10.10 17.25
C VAL A 427 -16.44 10.20 16.26
N PHE A 428 -17.05 11.39 16.17
CA PHE A 428 -18.22 11.62 15.32
C PHE A 428 -17.88 12.11 13.89
N GLY A 429 -16.60 12.36 13.61
CA GLY A 429 -16.14 12.81 12.29
C GLY A 429 -16.53 14.24 11.96
N ASP A 430 -16.56 15.12 12.98
CA ASP A 430 -16.79 16.55 12.84
C ASP A 430 -15.64 17.24 12.09
N VAL A 431 -14.41 16.72 12.24
CA VAL A 431 -13.21 17.23 11.56
C VAL A 431 -12.86 16.41 10.33
N CYS A 432 -12.69 15.11 10.50
CA CYS A 432 -12.39 14.15 9.44
C CYS A 432 -13.58 13.21 9.30
N PRO A 433 -14.45 13.42 8.28
CA PRO A 433 -15.67 12.64 8.12
C PRO A 433 -15.44 11.14 8.27
N VAL A 434 -16.40 10.45 8.89
CA VAL A 434 -16.35 8.98 9.02
C VAL A 434 -16.27 8.28 7.65
N SER A 435 -16.81 8.93 6.61
CA SER A 435 -16.77 8.48 5.22
C SER A 435 -15.45 8.79 4.50
N SER A 436 -14.54 9.59 5.07
CA SER A 436 -13.27 9.94 4.42
C SER A 436 -12.49 8.69 4.02
N HIS A 437 -11.89 8.71 2.83
CA HIS A 437 -11.19 7.57 2.25
C HIS A 437 -10.20 6.94 3.24
N ILE A 438 -9.29 7.73 3.84
CA ILE A 438 -8.29 7.20 4.78
C ILE A 438 -8.89 6.60 6.05
N ARG A 439 -10.07 7.06 6.48
CA ARG A 439 -10.76 6.60 7.70
C ARG A 439 -11.54 5.33 7.41
N LYS A 440 -12.09 5.19 6.21
CA LYS A 440 -12.76 3.96 5.73
C LYS A 440 -11.79 2.81 5.56
N VAL A 441 -10.60 3.04 4.99
CA VAL A 441 -9.65 1.97 4.71
C VAL A 441 -8.69 1.66 5.87
N ASN A 442 -8.60 2.56 6.85
CA ASN A 442 -7.87 2.36 8.08
C ASN A 442 -8.54 3.16 9.22
N PRO A 443 -9.50 2.56 9.94
CA PRO A 443 -10.19 3.19 11.07
C PRO A 443 -9.30 3.47 12.29
N ARG A 444 -8.03 3.06 12.24
CA ARG A 444 -7.05 3.24 13.31
C ARG A 444 -7.53 2.71 14.67
N ASP A 445 -7.73 3.61 15.62
CA ASP A 445 -8.16 3.36 16.99
C ASP A 445 -9.68 3.34 17.16
N SER A 446 -10.45 3.63 16.10
CA SER A 446 -11.89 3.51 16.16
C SER A 446 -12.31 2.05 16.31
N GLY A 447 -13.32 1.81 17.16
CA GLY A 447 -14.03 0.54 17.18
C GLY A 447 -14.60 0.22 15.79
N THR A 448 -14.65 -1.06 15.43
CA THR A 448 -15.16 -1.49 14.12
C THR A 448 -16.30 -2.49 14.27
N ASP A 449 -16.94 -2.82 13.15
CA ASP A 449 -18.00 -3.83 13.07
C ASP A 449 -17.54 -5.25 13.43
N PHE A 450 -16.23 -5.46 13.63
CA PHE A 450 -15.64 -6.74 14.00
C PHE A 450 -15.02 -6.77 15.40
N GLY A 451 -15.04 -5.65 16.14
CA GLY A 451 -14.60 -5.62 17.52
C GLY A 451 -13.63 -4.49 17.83
N ALA A 452 -12.59 -4.83 18.58
CA ALA A 452 -11.65 -3.88 19.16
C ALA A 452 -10.74 -3.26 18.09
N PRO A 453 -10.14 -2.10 18.34
CA PRO A 453 -9.29 -1.44 17.35
C PRO A 453 -8.10 -2.27 16.85
N GLY A 454 -7.65 -3.27 17.63
CA GLY A 454 -6.62 -4.23 17.21
C GLY A 454 -6.97 -5.02 15.95
N ASP A 455 -8.27 -5.21 15.66
CA ASP A 455 -8.73 -5.89 14.44
C ASP A 455 -8.35 -5.14 13.15
N THR A 456 -8.17 -3.81 13.23
CA THR A 456 -7.72 -3.00 12.11
C THR A 456 -6.38 -3.49 11.57
N PHE A 457 -5.49 -4.00 12.43
CA PHE A 457 -4.15 -4.45 12.02
C PHE A 457 -4.23 -5.67 11.08
N LEU A 458 -5.26 -6.50 11.22
CA LEU A 458 -5.52 -7.65 10.34
C LEU A 458 -5.91 -7.24 8.91
N ARG A 459 -6.34 -5.99 8.72
CA ARG A 459 -6.87 -5.47 7.44
C ARG A 459 -5.84 -4.67 6.66
N LEU A 460 -4.73 -4.30 7.29
CA LEU A 460 -3.66 -3.52 6.67
C LEU A 460 -3.00 -4.30 5.54
N MET A 461 -2.46 -3.57 4.55
CA MET A 461 -1.79 -4.13 3.39
C MET A 461 -0.59 -3.27 2.99
N LEU A 462 0.39 -3.87 2.32
CA LEU A 462 1.57 -3.16 1.82
C LEU A 462 1.28 -2.63 0.41
N ARG A 463 0.87 -1.36 0.28
CA ARG A 463 0.57 -0.78 -1.04
C ARG A 463 1.85 -0.38 -1.77
N ARG A 464 1.90 -0.65 -3.08
CA ARG A 464 2.97 -0.36 -4.03
C ARG A 464 2.41 0.30 -5.30
N GLY A 465 1.33 1.07 -5.13
CA GLY A 465 0.66 1.71 -6.25
C GLY A 465 1.51 2.80 -6.90
N ILE A 466 1.29 3.02 -8.19
CA ILE A 466 1.94 4.07 -8.97
C ILE A 466 0.97 4.63 -10.02
N PRO A 467 0.95 5.94 -10.30
CA PRO A 467 0.09 6.51 -11.33
C PRO A 467 0.43 6.02 -12.74
N PHE A 468 -0.52 6.10 -13.67
CA PHE A 468 -0.28 5.97 -15.11
C PHE A 468 -0.97 7.10 -15.88
N GLY A 469 -0.41 7.46 -17.04
CA GLY A 469 -0.94 8.52 -17.89
C GLY A 469 -0.54 9.93 -17.43
N PRO A 470 -0.72 10.95 -18.29
CA PRO A 470 -0.30 12.32 -18.00
C PRO A 470 -1.26 13.03 -17.02
N PRO A 471 -0.73 13.88 -16.12
CA PRO A 471 -1.53 14.62 -15.15
C PRO A 471 -2.37 15.73 -15.80
N LEU A 472 -3.48 16.06 -15.14
CA LEU A 472 -4.22 17.30 -15.37
C LEU A 472 -3.99 18.35 -14.28
N ALA A 473 -3.63 17.91 -13.06
CA ALA A 473 -3.26 18.80 -11.97
C ALA A 473 -2.09 19.70 -12.36
N GLY A 474 -2.19 20.99 -12.02
CA GLY A 474 -1.18 22.00 -12.37
C GLY A 474 -1.20 22.47 -13.83
N VAL A 475 -2.07 21.95 -14.70
CA VAL A 475 -2.19 22.37 -16.10
C VAL A 475 -3.31 23.40 -16.25
N ARG A 476 -2.96 24.63 -16.67
CA ARG A 476 -3.95 25.64 -17.07
C ARG A 476 -4.43 25.38 -18.50
N ASP A 477 -5.74 25.45 -18.71
CA ASP A 477 -6.40 25.27 -20.01
C ASP A 477 -5.94 24.02 -20.79
N PRO A 478 -6.13 22.80 -20.23
CA PRO A 478 -5.67 21.56 -20.87
C PRO A 478 -6.36 21.33 -22.22
N SER A 479 -5.61 20.79 -23.19
CA SER A 479 -6.17 20.47 -24.51
C SER A 479 -7.24 19.36 -24.42
N PRO A 480 -8.21 19.31 -25.36
CA PRO A 480 -9.21 18.24 -25.40
C PRO A 480 -8.59 16.84 -25.44
N ASP A 481 -7.49 16.66 -26.18
CA ASP A 481 -6.77 15.38 -26.27
C ASP A 481 -6.14 14.99 -24.93
N LEU A 482 -5.53 15.95 -24.23
CA LEU A 482 -5.02 15.71 -22.89
C LEU A 482 -6.16 15.29 -21.97
N VAL A 483 -7.27 16.03 -21.93
CA VAL A 483 -8.43 15.69 -21.10
C VAL A 483 -8.95 14.27 -21.38
N ALA A 484 -9.06 13.87 -22.66
CA ALA A 484 -9.55 12.56 -23.08
C ALA A 484 -8.57 11.40 -22.85
N THR A 485 -7.28 11.67 -22.61
CA THR A 485 -6.27 10.64 -22.39
C THR A 485 -6.57 9.84 -21.11
N GLU A 486 -6.48 8.51 -21.17
CA GLU A 486 -6.63 7.67 -19.98
C GLU A 486 -5.53 7.93 -18.97
N ARG A 487 -5.93 8.03 -17.70
CA ARG A 487 -5.05 8.20 -16.55
C ARG A 487 -5.63 7.51 -15.34
N GLY A 488 -4.79 7.27 -14.36
CA GLY A 488 -5.25 6.82 -13.06
C GLY A 488 -4.16 6.13 -12.26
N LEU A 489 -4.54 5.11 -11.49
CA LEU A 489 -3.66 4.43 -10.55
C LEU A 489 -3.51 2.95 -10.93
N LEU A 490 -2.26 2.48 -10.98
CA LEU A 490 -1.93 1.07 -10.93
C LEU A 490 -1.86 0.70 -9.45
N PHE A 491 -2.97 0.27 -8.88
CA PHE A 491 -2.99 -0.20 -7.50
C PHE A 491 -2.35 -1.59 -7.44
N ALA A 492 -1.33 -1.72 -6.61
CA ALA A 492 -0.67 -2.99 -6.29
C ALA A 492 -0.57 -3.10 -4.76
N ALA A 493 -0.90 -4.24 -4.18
CA ALA A 493 -0.77 -4.47 -2.74
C ALA A 493 -0.40 -5.91 -2.40
N TYR A 494 0.42 -6.06 -1.36
CA TYR A 494 0.87 -7.36 -0.84
C TYR A 494 0.20 -7.72 0.48
N MET A 495 -0.20 -9.00 0.62
CA MET A 495 -0.92 -9.57 1.76
C MET A 495 -0.80 -11.09 1.86
N THR A 496 -1.20 -11.69 2.98
CA THR A 496 -1.37 -13.16 3.11
C THR A 496 -2.82 -13.61 3.10
N SER A 497 -3.80 -12.71 3.10
CA SER A 497 -5.22 -13.05 2.88
C SER A 497 -5.88 -11.96 2.04
N ILE A 498 -6.22 -12.28 0.79
CA ILE A 498 -6.96 -11.38 -0.10
C ILE A 498 -8.37 -11.18 0.47
N GLU A 499 -8.97 -12.26 0.98
CA GLU A 499 -10.32 -12.26 1.56
C GLU A 499 -10.43 -11.39 2.81
N ASP A 500 -9.43 -11.45 3.72
CA ASP A 500 -9.45 -10.73 4.99
C ASP A 500 -8.87 -9.31 4.93
N GLN A 501 -8.15 -8.97 3.86
CA GLN A 501 -7.52 -7.66 3.68
C GLN A 501 -8.18 -6.89 2.54
N PHE A 502 -7.82 -7.16 1.28
CA PHE A 502 -8.30 -6.36 0.15
C PHE A 502 -9.81 -6.47 -0.08
N GLU A 503 -10.35 -7.68 -0.24
CA GLU A 503 -11.80 -7.84 -0.46
C GLU A 503 -12.60 -7.36 0.74
N PHE A 504 -12.07 -7.57 1.95
CA PHE A 504 -12.69 -7.08 3.16
C PHE A 504 -12.79 -5.55 3.17
N VAL A 505 -11.67 -4.85 3.01
CA VAL A 505 -11.64 -3.38 3.02
C VAL A 505 -12.54 -2.81 1.92
N MET A 506 -12.49 -3.36 0.71
CA MET A 506 -13.37 -2.90 -0.37
C MET A 506 -14.83 -3.11 -0.02
N ARG A 507 -15.20 -4.33 0.37
CA ARG A 507 -16.60 -4.75 0.36
C ARG A 507 -17.33 -4.48 1.68
N ARG A 508 -16.63 -4.64 2.80
CA ARG A 508 -17.18 -4.39 4.13
C ARG A 508 -17.06 -2.92 4.49
N TRP A 509 -15.95 -2.28 4.16
CA TRP A 509 -15.73 -0.89 4.55
C TRP A 509 -16.09 0.07 3.43
N ALA A 510 -15.31 0.15 2.36
CA ALA A 510 -15.46 1.19 1.33
C ALA A 510 -16.87 1.20 0.68
N ASN A 511 -17.41 0.04 0.33
CA ASN A 511 -18.71 -0.12 -0.33
C ASN A 511 -19.91 -0.04 0.61
N SER A 512 -19.70 0.01 1.92
CA SER A 512 -20.79 0.07 2.89
C SER A 512 -21.08 1.51 3.29
N SER A 513 -22.35 1.89 3.37
CA SER A 513 -22.76 3.16 3.98
C SER A 513 -22.71 3.16 5.51
N VAL A 514 -22.63 1.97 6.12
CA VAL A 514 -22.77 1.76 7.57
C VAL A 514 -21.48 1.29 8.23
N GLN A 515 -20.65 0.52 7.52
CA GLN A 515 -19.44 -0.10 8.06
C GLN A 515 -18.18 0.63 7.58
N PRO A 516 -17.07 0.64 8.36
CA PRO A 516 -16.97 0.12 9.73
C PRO A 516 -17.79 0.96 10.71
N ASN A 517 -17.95 2.25 10.42
CA ASN A 517 -18.72 3.20 11.22
C ASN A 517 -19.71 3.95 10.32
N ALA A 518 -20.89 4.27 10.87
CA ALA A 518 -22.00 4.80 10.09
C ALA A 518 -21.75 6.27 9.68
N GLY A 519 -21.52 6.51 8.39
CA GLY A 519 -21.23 7.85 7.87
C GLY A 519 -21.35 7.99 6.36
N GLY A 520 -21.60 6.89 5.64
CA GLY A 520 -21.60 6.86 4.19
C GLY A 520 -20.59 5.91 3.58
N HIS A 521 -20.68 5.82 2.26
CA HIS A 521 -19.72 5.11 1.44
C HIS A 521 -18.40 5.87 1.41
N ASP A 522 -17.32 5.15 1.11
CA ASP A 522 -16.08 5.80 0.70
C ASP A 522 -16.32 6.61 -0.60
N PRO A 523 -16.02 7.91 -0.63
CA PRO A 523 -16.32 8.75 -1.78
C PRO A 523 -15.43 8.44 -2.99
N ILE A 524 -14.20 7.98 -2.77
CA ILE A 524 -13.20 7.82 -3.82
C ILE A 524 -13.36 6.45 -4.49
N ILE A 525 -13.34 5.38 -3.70
CA ILE A 525 -13.28 3.99 -4.20
C ILE A 525 -14.51 3.16 -3.86
N GLY A 526 -15.41 3.65 -3.01
CA GLY A 526 -16.63 2.92 -2.67
C GLY A 526 -17.48 2.68 -3.90
N GLN A 527 -18.11 1.52 -3.98
CA GLN A 527 -18.99 1.10 -5.08
C GLN A 527 -20.34 0.68 -4.52
N SER A 528 -21.42 0.88 -5.29
CA SER A 528 -22.77 0.48 -4.89
C SER A 528 -23.57 -0.05 -6.07
N ASN A 529 -24.59 -0.85 -5.79
CA ASN A 529 -25.60 -1.30 -6.75
C ASN A 529 -25.02 -1.79 -8.11
N VAL A 530 -24.44 -2.99 -8.14
CA VAL A 530 -23.78 -3.58 -9.32
C VAL A 530 -24.66 -3.71 -10.57
N HIS A 531 -25.98 -3.55 -10.43
CA HIS A 531 -26.96 -3.62 -11.52
C HIS A 531 -27.69 -2.29 -11.81
N GLY A 532 -27.41 -1.22 -11.08
CA GLY A 532 -28.16 0.03 -11.21
C GLY A 532 -27.29 1.27 -11.23
N GLU A 533 -27.86 2.40 -10.81
CA GLU A 533 -27.35 3.76 -11.05
C GLU A 533 -26.03 4.12 -10.33
N ARG A 534 -25.42 3.19 -9.58
CA ARG A 534 -24.14 3.40 -8.86
C ARG A 534 -24.13 4.57 -7.87
N GLU A 535 -25.29 5.10 -7.51
CA GLU A 535 -25.43 6.21 -6.56
C GLU A 535 -24.86 5.81 -5.19
N ARG A 536 -24.02 6.68 -4.62
CA ARG A 536 -23.48 6.52 -3.27
C ARG A 536 -23.86 7.75 -2.44
N ARG A 537 -23.85 7.58 -1.13
CA ARG A 537 -24.20 8.65 -0.18
C ARG A 537 -23.22 8.72 0.96
N LEU A 538 -23.00 9.93 1.44
CA LEU A 538 -22.24 10.20 2.65
C LEU A 538 -22.81 11.40 3.40
N ARG A 539 -22.51 11.48 4.69
CA ARG A 539 -22.89 12.59 5.56
C ARG A 539 -21.66 13.42 5.90
N LEU A 540 -21.79 14.73 5.75
CA LEU A 540 -20.80 15.71 6.18
C LEU A 540 -21.43 16.68 7.18
N HIS A 541 -20.67 17.02 8.22
CA HIS A 541 -21.02 18.12 9.10
C HIS A 541 -20.69 19.44 8.40
N ALA A 542 -21.64 20.37 8.40
CA ALA A 542 -21.47 21.70 7.85
C ALA A 542 -21.05 22.69 8.95
N SER A 543 -20.49 23.83 8.54
CA SER A 543 -20.02 24.88 9.46
C SER A 543 -21.12 25.51 10.32
N ASP A 544 -22.39 25.33 9.94
CA ASP A 544 -23.56 25.75 10.71
C ASP A 544 -23.94 24.77 11.83
N GLY A 545 -23.20 23.67 11.98
CA GLY A 545 -23.44 22.60 12.95
C GLY A 545 -24.51 21.59 12.52
N GLY A 546 -25.04 21.68 11.29
CA GLY A 546 -25.96 20.70 10.73
C GLY A 546 -25.27 19.58 9.94
N GLU A 547 -25.87 18.40 9.89
CA GLU A 547 -25.48 17.35 8.95
C GLU A 547 -26.09 17.61 7.55
N ARG A 548 -25.32 17.31 6.50
CA ARG A 548 -25.76 17.36 5.09
C ARG A 548 -25.52 16.00 4.45
N ASP A 549 -26.56 15.48 3.80
CA ASP A 549 -26.45 14.32 2.92
C ASP A 549 -25.87 14.76 1.58
N ILE A 550 -24.73 14.17 1.21
CA ILE A 550 -24.09 14.36 -0.08
C ILE A 550 -24.36 13.13 -0.94
N VAL A 551 -24.94 13.35 -2.12
CA VAL A 551 -25.21 12.30 -3.10
C VAL A 551 -24.08 12.30 -4.13
N LEU A 552 -23.41 11.16 -4.26
CA LEU A 552 -22.41 10.90 -5.29
C LEU A 552 -23.11 10.23 -6.48
N GLU A 553 -23.44 11.04 -7.47
CA GLU A 553 -24.24 10.64 -8.64
C GLU A 553 -23.54 9.61 -9.54
N ARG A 554 -22.21 9.52 -9.47
CA ARG A 554 -21.41 8.59 -10.25
C ARG A 554 -20.09 8.23 -9.57
N GLU A 555 -19.42 7.25 -10.14
CA GLU A 555 -18.05 6.88 -9.78
C GLU A 555 -17.04 7.72 -10.57
N TRP A 556 -15.92 8.07 -9.94
CA TRP A 556 -14.78 8.72 -10.58
C TRP A 556 -13.59 7.77 -10.75
N VAL A 557 -13.65 6.62 -10.08
CA VAL A 557 -12.66 5.56 -10.20
C VAL A 557 -13.33 4.38 -10.88
N THR A 558 -12.83 3.98 -12.04
CA THR A 558 -13.38 2.89 -12.83
C THR A 558 -12.32 1.82 -13.07
N ALA A 559 -12.63 0.58 -12.72
CA ALA A 559 -11.74 -0.54 -12.97
C ALA A 559 -11.64 -0.81 -14.48
N SER A 560 -10.42 -0.87 -15.00
CA SER A 560 -10.16 -1.20 -16.40
C SER A 560 -9.26 -2.43 -16.55
N GLY A 561 -8.91 -3.07 -15.42
CA GLY A 561 -8.17 -4.31 -15.37
C GLY A 561 -7.84 -4.71 -13.94
N GLY A 562 -7.49 -5.98 -13.75
CA GLY A 562 -7.06 -6.45 -12.44
C GLY A 562 -6.76 -7.94 -12.42
N GLY A 563 -6.14 -8.39 -11.34
CA GLY A 563 -5.83 -9.80 -11.14
C GLY A 563 -5.40 -10.09 -9.71
N TYR A 564 -5.60 -11.35 -9.31
CA TYR A 564 -5.04 -11.90 -8.08
C TYR A 564 -3.86 -12.78 -8.46
N PHE A 565 -2.70 -12.40 -7.97
CA PHE A 565 -1.43 -13.07 -8.22
C PHE A 565 -0.82 -13.55 -6.90
N PHE A 566 0.19 -14.40 -7.00
CA PHE A 566 1.02 -14.81 -5.90
C PHE A 566 2.49 -14.53 -6.27
N ALA A 567 3.21 -13.78 -5.44
CA ALA A 567 4.63 -13.55 -5.57
C ALA A 567 5.36 -14.58 -4.70
N PRO A 568 5.92 -15.67 -5.26
CA PRO A 568 6.58 -16.71 -4.49
C PRO A 568 7.95 -16.25 -3.96
N GLY A 569 8.54 -17.01 -3.03
CA GLY A 569 9.98 -16.91 -2.74
C GLY A 569 10.81 -17.17 -4.01
N ILE A 570 11.96 -16.51 -4.14
CA ILE A 570 12.85 -16.59 -5.31
C ILE A 570 13.30 -18.03 -5.54
N SER A 571 13.60 -18.77 -4.47
CA SER A 571 13.99 -20.18 -4.53
C SER A 571 12.88 -21.06 -5.12
N ALA A 572 11.61 -20.79 -4.81
CA ALA A 572 10.47 -21.54 -5.32
C ALA A 572 10.27 -21.35 -6.83
N VAL A 573 10.63 -20.18 -7.38
CA VAL A 573 10.63 -19.96 -8.84
C VAL A 573 11.53 -20.99 -9.53
N THR A 574 12.74 -21.20 -9.00
CA THR A 574 13.69 -22.15 -9.59
C THR A 574 13.35 -23.60 -9.26
N ALA A 575 13.14 -23.89 -7.97
CA ALA A 575 13.06 -25.26 -7.46
C ALA A 575 11.72 -25.94 -7.70
N VAL A 576 10.64 -25.17 -7.90
CA VAL A 576 9.27 -25.71 -8.01
C VAL A 576 8.60 -25.29 -9.30
N LEU A 577 8.53 -23.98 -9.58
CA LEU A 577 7.81 -23.47 -10.75
C LEU A 577 8.54 -23.79 -12.05
N ALA A 578 9.87 -23.76 -12.05
CA ALA A 578 10.68 -24.01 -13.25
C ALA A 578 11.20 -25.46 -13.36
N ALA A 579 11.00 -26.29 -12.33
CA ALA A 579 11.44 -27.68 -12.32
C ALA A 579 10.60 -28.57 -13.27
N PRO A 580 11.19 -29.59 -13.92
CA PRO A 580 10.44 -30.58 -14.69
C PRO A 580 9.39 -31.32 -13.85
N ALA A 581 8.35 -31.87 -14.47
CA ALA A 581 7.36 -32.69 -13.77
C ALA A 581 7.98 -33.95 -13.12
N SER A 582 9.00 -34.54 -13.74
CA SER A 582 9.67 -35.76 -13.27
C SER A 582 10.52 -35.58 -12.00
N GLU A 583 10.91 -34.36 -11.66
CA GLU A 583 11.78 -34.07 -10.50
C GLU A 583 10.99 -33.73 -9.23
N ARG A 584 9.66 -33.58 -9.34
CA ARG A 584 8.79 -33.19 -8.22
C ARG A 584 8.26 -34.37 -7.40
N SER A 585 8.06 -35.54 -8.02
CA SER A 585 7.58 -36.74 -7.33
C SER A 585 8.59 -37.37 -6.35
N GLY A 586 9.85 -36.93 -6.35
CA GLY A 586 10.92 -37.46 -5.49
C GLY A 586 11.17 -36.67 -4.20
N ARG A 587 10.42 -35.57 -3.94
CA ARG A 587 10.64 -34.70 -2.77
C ARG A 587 9.49 -34.69 -1.75
N ASP A 588 8.34 -35.28 -2.08
CA ASP A 588 7.21 -35.42 -1.14
C ASP A 588 7.34 -36.64 -0.20
N GLU A 589 8.43 -37.41 -0.29
CA GLU A 589 8.69 -38.60 0.56
C GLU A 589 9.89 -38.44 1.53
N SER A 590 10.41 -37.23 1.78
CA SER A 590 11.55 -37.02 2.70
C SER A 590 11.31 -35.97 3.77
#